data_AF-A0A345H0E8-F1
#
_entry.id   AF-A0A345H0E8-F1
#
_cell.length_a   1.000
_cell.length_b   1.000
_cell.length_c   1.000
_cell.angle_alpha   90.00
_cell.angle_beta   90.00
_cell.angle_gamma   90.00
#
_symmetry.space_group_name_H-M   'P 1'
#
loop_
_entity.id
_entity.type
_entity.pdbx_description
1 polymer ?
#
loop_
_entity_poly.entity_id
_entity_poly.type
_entity_poly.pdbx_seq_one_letter_code
_entity_poly.pdbx_strand_id
1 'polypeptide(L)'
;MKNFNDALQYLKKREVTARELSNFSGLSAGSLFSVLDGSTQNPRKKTKDAVIEYAKKLMEQYKENFEDGMILSSDADILDKRDKNYIKKLALEIRANEEALLKEQSFRDLIYIEALKMALLAKDGENVSIKKLMELNK
;
A
#
# COMPACT_ATOMS: atom_id res chain seq x y z
N MET A 1 16.80 -18.44 10.97
CA MET A 1 17.24 -17.34 11.86
C MET A 1 18.40 -17.79 12.74
N LYS A 2 19.60 -17.23 12.52
CA LYS A 2 20.83 -17.69 13.20
C LYS A 2 21.43 -16.67 14.17
N ASN A 3 21.07 -15.40 14.09
CA ASN A 3 21.69 -14.35 14.90
C ASN A 3 20.66 -13.37 15.52
N PHE A 4 21.12 -12.56 16.48
CA PHE A 4 20.31 -11.55 17.17
C PHE A 4 19.86 -10.40 16.26
N ASN A 5 20.70 -9.99 15.30
CA ASN A 5 20.39 -8.86 14.41
C ASN A 5 19.24 -9.19 13.45
N ASP A 6 19.22 -10.41 12.92
CA ASP A 6 18.13 -10.97 12.11
C ASP A 6 16.83 -10.95 12.90
N ALA A 7 16.86 -11.45 14.14
CA ALA A 7 15.72 -11.47 15.03
C ALA A 7 15.22 -10.04 15.32
N LEU A 8 16.13 -9.11 15.62
CA LEU A 8 15.79 -7.72 15.87
C LEU A 8 15.16 -7.06 14.65
N GLN A 9 15.74 -7.24 13.46
CA GLN A 9 15.19 -6.71 12.22
C GLN A 9 13.80 -7.30 11.90
N TYR A 10 13.63 -8.60 12.09
CA TYR A 10 12.35 -9.27 11.90
C TYR A 10 11.27 -8.69 12.83
N LEU A 11 11.57 -8.57 14.13
CA LEU A 11 10.64 -7.98 15.11
C LEU A 11 10.31 -6.52 14.78
N LYS A 12 11.29 -5.73 14.30
CA LYS A 12 11.07 -4.36 13.83
C LYS A 12 10.11 -4.31 12.63
N LYS A 13 10.33 -5.15 11.62
CA LYS A 13 9.44 -5.22 10.44
C LYS A 13 8.01 -5.60 10.79
N ARG A 14 7.84 -6.40 11.85
CA ARG A 14 6.53 -6.80 12.38
C ARG A 14 5.92 -5.81 13.37
N GLU A 15 6.57 -4.65 13.58
CA GLU A 15 6.14 -3.61 14.51
C GLU A 15 5.91 -4.11 15.95
N VAL A 16 6.68 -5.12 16.36
CA VAL A 16 6.56 -5.71 17.71
C VAL A 16 6.92 -4.67 18.76
N THR A 17 6.03 -4.52 19.74
CA THR A 17 6.20 -3.59 20.84
C THR A 17 7.02 -4.19 21.97
N ALA A 18 7.71 -3.33 22.73
CA ALA A 18 8.43 -3.74 23.92
C ALA A 18 7.52 -4.40 24.99
N ARG A 19 6.22 -4.05 24.98
CA ARG A 19 5.22 -4.62 25.88
C ARG A 19 4.91 -6.07 25.53
N GLU A 20 4.74 -6.39 24.25
CA GLU A 20 4.51 -7.76 23.79
C GLU A 20 5.70 -8.66 24.12
N LEU A 21 6.91 -8.17 23.86
CA LEU A 21 8.13 -8.90 24.18
C LEU A 21 8.36 -9.04 25.70
N SER A 22 7.95 -8.03 26.48
CA SER A 22 7.99 -8.06 27.95
C SER A 22 7.03 -9.12 28.50
N ASN A 23 5.80 -9.18 27.99
CA ASN A 23 4.81 -10.19 28.37
C ASN A 23 5.29 -11.61 28.05
N PHE A 24 6.05 -11.79 26.96
CA PHE A 24 6.61 -13.09 26.61
C PHE A 24 7.81 -13.49 27.48
N SER A 25 8.75 -12.58 27.70
CA SER A 25 10.06 -12.89 28.31
C SER A 25 10.14 -12.65 29.82
N GLY A 26 9.18 -11.92 30.39
CA GLY A 26 9.22 -11.44 31.78
C GLY A 26 10.29 -10.37 32.03
N LEU A 27 10.94 -9.86 30.99
CA LEU A 27 11.91 -8.76 31.11
C LEU A 27 11.21 -7.40 31.14
N SER A 28 11.87 -6.36 31.66
CA SER A 28 11.25 -5.04 31.75
C SER A 28 11.03 -4.42 30.37
N ALA A 29 9.83 -3.89 30.14
CA ALA A 29 9.49 -3.24 28.89
C ALA A 29 10.44 -2.06 28.55
N GLY A 30 10.91 -1.32 29.55
CA GLY A 30 11.89 -0.24 29.33
C GLY A 30 13.22 -0.74 28.76
N SER A 31 13.75 -1.85 29.29
CA SER A 31 14.99 -2.43 28.78
C SER A 31 14.82 -2.99 27.36
N LEU A 32 13.68 -3.62 27.08
CA LEU A 32 13.35 -4.16 25.77
C LEU A 32 13.09 -3.05 24.75
N PHE A 33 12.50 -1.93 25.19
CA PHE A 33 12.29 -0.76 24.35
C PHE A 33 13.62 -0.22 23.85
N SER A 34 14.61 -0.02 24.71
CA SER A 34 15.94 0.47 24.31
C SER A 34 16.68 -0.52 23.39
N VAL A 35 16.38 -1.81 23.49
CA VAL A 35 16.94 -2.83 22.59
C VAL A 35 16.24 -2.82 21.23
N LEU A 36 14.91 -2.72 21.21
CA LEU A 36 14.12 -2.62 19.99
C LEU A 36 14.40 -1.29 19.26
N ASP A 37 14.48 -0.18 19.97
CA ASP A 37 14.83 1.12 19.41
C ASP A 37 16.27 1.18 18.88
N GLY A 38 17.15 0.29 19.36
CA GLY A 38 18.55 0.20 18.94
C GLY A 38 19.49 1.16 19.69
N SER A 39 18.98 1.85 20.72
CA SER A 39 19.79 2.68 21.62
C SER A 39 20.74 1.84 22.51
N THR A 40 20.47 0.55 22.68
CA THR A 40 21.37 -0.36 23.40
C THR A 40 22.35 -1.06 22.45
N GLN A 41 23.63 -0.67 22.47
CA GLN A 41 24.64 -1.28 21.60
C GLN A 41 24.99 -2.73 21.96
N ASN A 42 25.01 -3.06 23.26
CA ASN A 42 25.38 -4.40 23.74
C ASN A 42 24.33 -4.95 24.73
N PRO A 43 23.21 -5.49 24.24
CA PRO A 43 22.21 -6.12 25.09
C PRO A 43 22.80 -7.32 25.84
N ARG A 44 22.31 -7.56 27.08
CA ARG A 44 22.71 -8.73 27.87
C ARG A 44 22.30 -10.01 27.15
N LYS A 45 23.04 -11.11 27.39
CA LYS A 45 22.77 -12.43 26.78
C LYS A 45 21.29 -12.84 26.91
N LYS A 46 20.73 -12.76 28.12
CA LYS A 46 19.32 -13.06 28.40
C LYS A 46 18.34 -12.25 27.52
N THR A 47 18.66 -10.99 27.23
CA THR A 47 17.83 -10.14 26.37
C THR A 47 17.96 -10.53 24.91
N LYS A 48 19.18 -10.88 24.45
CA LYS A 48 19.40 -11.39 23.09
C LYS A 48 18.63 -12.69 22.86
N ASP A 49 18.69 -13.61 23.83
CA ASP A 49 18.01 -14.89 23.77
C ASP A 49 16.48 -14.68 23.70
N ALA A 50 15.92 -13.79 24.54
CA ALA A 50 14.50 -13.46 24.52
C ALA A 50 14.01 -12.89 23.18
N VAL A 51 14.80 -12.01 22.55
CA VAL A 51 14.50 -11.45 21.21
C VAL A 51 14.50 -12.56 20.15
N ILE A 52 15.51 -13.44 20.18
CA ILE A 52 15.62 -14.56 19.23
C ILE A 52 14.47 -15.55 19.40
N GLU A 53 14.15 -15.93 20.63
CA GLU A 53 13.06 -16.88 20.92
C GLU A 53 11.70 -16.33 20.51
N TYR A 54 11.43 -15.06 20.80
CA TYR A 54 10.17 -14.45 20.41
C TYR A 54 10.04 -14.34 18.88
N ALA A 55 11.12 -13.97 18.19
CA ALA A 55 11.15 -13.95 16.74
C ALA A 55 10.88 -15.33 16.14
N LYS A 56 11.53 -16.38 16.66
CA LYS A 56 11.26 -17.78 16.25
C LYS A 56 9.81 -18.19 16.49
N LYS A 57 9.24 -17.85 17.65
CA LYS A 57 7.84 -18.15 17.96
C LYS A 57 6.89 -17.50 16.95
N LEU A 58 7.11 -16.23 16.60
CA LEU A 58 6.29 -15.54 15.61
C LEU A 58 6.49 -16.16 14.22
N MET A 59 7.73 -16.48 13.83
CA MET A 59 8.00 -17.15 12.56
C MET A 59 7.30 -18.50 12.46
N GLU A 60 7.30 -19.30 13.53
CA GLU A 60 6.58 -20.58 13.57
C GLU A 60 5.07 -20.36 13.48
N GLN A 61 4.53 -19.37 14.21
CA GLN A 61 3.12 -19.01 14.16
C GLN A 61 2.66 -18.59 12.76
N TYR A 62 3.49 -17.85 12.03
CA TYR A 62 3.19 -17.36 10.67
C TYR A 62 3.71 -18.29 9.56
N LYS A 63 4.36 -19.40 9.91
CA LYS A 63 5.07 -20.30 8.98
C LYS A 63 6.02 -19.55 8.05
N GLU A 64 6.87 -18.73 8.64
CA GLU A 64 7.84 -17.88 7.95
C GLU A 64 9.28 -18.33 8.21
N ASN A 65 10.12 -18.11 7.20
CA ASN A 65 11.56 -18.27 7.22
C ASN A 65 12.20 -16.89 7.02
N PHE A 66 13.33 -16.66 7.69
CA PHE A 66 14.10 -15.41 7.56
C PHE A 66 15.46 -15.78 7.00
N GLU A 67 15.70 -15.40 5.75
CA GLU A 67 16.93 -15.63 5.00
C GLU A 67 17.40 -14.31 4.41
N ASP A 68 18.65 -13.94 4.70
CA ASP A 68 19.36 -12.79 4.11
C ASP A 68 18.58 -11.45 4.17
N GLY A 69 17.88 -11.20 5.28
CA GLY A 69 17.08 -9.98 5.49
C GLY A 69 15.68 -10.02 4.87
N MET A 70 15.32 -11.08 4.15
CA MET A 70 13.99 -11.29 3.57
C MET A 70 13.18 -12.29 4.41
N ILE A 71 11.87 -12.03 4.50
CA ILE A 71 10.89 -12.95 5.11
C ILE A 71 10.30 -13.78 3.97
N LEU A 72 10.53 -15.09 4.00
CA LEU A 72 10.01 -16.08 3.07
C LEU A 72 8.94 -16.88 3.80
N SER A 73 7.66 -16.70 3.48
CA SER A 73 6.63 -17.60 4.03
C SER A 73 6.74 -18.97 3.35
N SER A 74 6.79 -20.05 4.15
CA SER A 74 6.71 -21.41 3.60
C SER A 74 5.30 -21.78 3.15
N ASP A 75 4.31 -20.97 3.54
CA ASP A 75 2.95 -21.05 3.02
C ASP A 75 2.85 -20.19 1.75
N ALA A 76 2.85 -20.85 0.61
CA ALA A 76 2.37 -20.31 -0.67
C ALA A 76 0.87 -19.93 -0.66
N ASP A 77 0.19 -20.05 0.49
CA ASP A 77 -1.25 -19.84 0.67
C ASP A 77 -1.62 -18.57 1.46
N ILE A 78 -0.65 -17.78 1.92
CA ILE A 78 -0.88 -16.46 2.53
C ILE A 78 -0.86 -15.38 1.45
N LEU A 79 -1.55 -15.61 0.33
CA LEU A 79 -2.25 -14.50 -0.35
C LEU A 79 -3.48 -14.18 0.51
N ASP A 80 -3.19 -13.62 1.68
CA ASP A 80 -4.10 -13.44 2.80
C ASP A 80 -5.28 -12.56 2.35
N LYS A 81 -6.46 -12.81 2.89
CA LYS A 81 -7.72 -12.16 2.45
C LYS A 81 -7.66 -10.63 2.44
N ARG A 82 -6.72 -10.01 3.17
CA ARG A 82 -6.42 -8.58 3.15
C ARG A 82 -5.84 -8.10 1.81
N ASP A 83 -4.89 -8.84 1.24
CA ASP A 83 -4.25 -8.47 -0.03
C ASP A 83 -5.21 -8.68 -1.20
N LYS A 84 -6.04 -9.74 -1.17
CA LYS A 84 -7.11 -9.90 -2.18
C LYS A 84 -8.14 -8.78 -2.11
N ASN A 85 -8.47 -8.28 -0.92
CA ASN A 85 -9.37 -7.12 -0.78
C ASN A 85 -8.70 -5.82 -1.20
N TYR A 86 -7.42 -5.64 -0.93
CA TYR A 86 -6.65 -4.47 -1.35
C TYR A 86 -6.49 -4.43 -2.89
N ILE A 87 -6.14 -5.56 -3.51
CA ILE A 87 -6.07 -5.70 -4.97
C ILE A 87 -7.44 -5.45 -5.62
N LYS A 88 -8.54 -5.94 -5.04
CA LYS A 88 -9.89 -5.63 -5.52
C LYS A 88 -10.23 -4.15 -5.42
N LYS A 89 -9.84 -3.47 -4.34
CA LYS A 89 -10.05 -2.02 -4.20
C LYS A 89 -9.25 -1.23 -5.23
N LEU A 90 -7.98 -1.57 -5.42
CA LEU A 90 -7.12 -0.97 -6.46
C LEU A 90 -7.71 -1.17 -7.86
N ALA A 91 -8.20 -2.38 -8.18
CA ALA A 91 -8.82 -2.65 -9.47
C ALA A 91 -10.10 -1.82 -9.71
N LEU A 92 -10.91 -1.61 -8.67
CA LEU A 92 -12.09 -0.74 -8.75
C LEU A 92 -11.70 0.73 -8.94
N GLU A 93 -10.64 1.19 -8.27
CA GLU A 93 -10.14 2.56 -8.36
C GLU A 93 -9.51 2.85 -9.72
N ILE A 94 -8.75 1.91 -10.29
CA ILE A 94 -8.24 1.98 -11.66
C ILE A 94 -9.41 2.12 -12.65
N ARG A 95 -10.42 1.25 -12.53
CA ARG A 95 -11.59 1.29 -13.41
C ARG A 95 -12.36 2.60 -13.30
N ALA A 96 -12.57 3.11 -12.09
CA ALA A 96 -13.24 4.39 -11.89
C ALA A 96 -12.46 5.55 -12.52
N ASN A 97 -11.12 5.52 -12.43
CA ASN A 97 -10.25 6.51 -13.06
C ASN A 97 -10.24 6.40 -14.60
N GLU A 98 -10.24 5.19 -15.16
CA GLU A 98 -10.37 4.95 -16.59
C GLU A 98 -11.71 5.50 -17.13
N GLU A 99 -12.81 5.23 -16.43
CA GLU A 99 -14.14 5.75 -16.79
C GLU A 99 -14.21 7.28 -16.68
N ALA A 100 -13.55 7.88 -15.68
CA ALA A 100 -13.45 9.34 -15.55
C ALA A 100 -12.63 9.96 -16.69
N LEU A 101 -11.51 9.34 -17.05
CA LEU A 101 -10.65 9.78 -18.16
C LEU A 101 -11.39 9.71 -19.51
N LEU A 102 -12.13 8.62 -19.75
CA LEU A 102 -12.95 8.45 -20.95
C LEU A 102 -14.06 9.50 -21.03
N LYS A 103 -14.71 9.81 -19.90
CA LYS A 103 -15.70 10.90 -19.84
C LYS A 103 -15.07 12.26 -20.14
N GLU A 104 -13.89 12.54 -19.58
CA GLU A 104 -13.17 13.79 -19.86
C GLU A 104 -12.78 13.90 -21.34
N GLN A 105 -12.27 12.82 -21.95
CA GLN A 105 -12.00 12.77 -23.38
C GLN A 105 -13.27 13.01 -24.20
N SER A 106 -14.36 12.32 -23.89
CA SER A 106 -15.64 12.50 -24.60
C SER A 106 -16.18 13.94 -24.49
N PHE A 107 -15.96 14.61 -23.35
CA PHE A 107 -16.36 16.00 -23.16
C PHE A 107 -15.50 16.96 -23.99
N ARG A 108 -14.18 16.72 -24.05
CA ARG A 108 -13.27 17.50 -24.92
C ARG A 108 -13.64 17.34 -26.39
N ASP A 109 -13.97 16.12 -26.81
CA ASP A 109 -14.39 15.84 -28.18
C ASP A 109 -15.71 16.56 -28.52
N LEU A 110 -16.66 16.61 -27.58
CA LEU A 110 -17.91 17.38 -27.72
C LEU A 110 -17.63 18.88 -27.91
N ILE A 111 -16.77 19.47 -27.08
CA ILE A 111 -16.38 20.88 -27.22
C ILE A 111 -15.71 21.11 -28.57
N TYR A 112 -14.84 20.21 -28.99
CA TYR A 112 -14.12 20.32 -30.27
C TYR A 112 -15.09 20.26 -31.46
N ILE A 113 -16.04 19.33 -31.44
CA ILE A 113 -17.11 19.24 -32.45
C ILE A 113 -17.91 20.55 -32.50
N GLU A 114 -18.27 21.12 -31.34
CA GLU A 114 -19.03 22.36 -31.28
C GLU A 114 -18.22 23.56 -31.81
N ALA A 115 -16.93 23.63 -31.50
CA ALA A 115 -16.03 24.64 -32.05
C ALA A 115 -15.89 24.52 -33.58
N LEU A 116 -15.81 23.29 -34.11
CA LEU A 116 -15.78 23.05 -35.56
C LEU A 116 -17.10 23.46 -36.24
N LYS A 117 -18.25 23.17 -35.62
CA LYS A 117 -19.56 23.64 -36.12
C LYS A 117 -19.61 25.17 -36.18
N MET A 118 -19.15 25.85 -35.13
CA MET A 118 -19.09 27.32 -35.12
C MET A 118 -18.14 27.87 -36.20
N ALA A 119 -16.98 27.24 -36.40
CA ALA A 119 -16.04 27.64 -37.44
C ALA A 119 -16.60 27.46 -38.86
N LEU A 120 -17.37 26.39 -39.09
CA LEU A 120 -18.08 26.18 -40.36
C LEU A 120 -19.16 27.24 -40.60
N LEU A 121 -20.02 27.51 -39.62
CA LEU A 121 -21.06 28.54 -39.73
C LEU A 121 -20.47 29.95 -39.98
N ALA A 122 -19.34 30.27 -39.35
CA ALA A 122 -18.64 31.53 -39.56
C ALA A 122 -18.01 31.63 -40.97
N LYS A 123 -17.53 30.51 -41.53
CA LYS A 123 -16.99 30.45 -42.90
C LYS A 123 -18.07 30.68 -43.96
N ASP A 124 -19.30 30.26 -43.69
CA ASP A 124 -20.46 30.45 -44.58
C ASP A 124 -21.09 31.85 -44.47
N GLY A 125 -20.50 32.76 -43.68
CA GLY A 125 -20.95 34.15 -43.55
C GLY A 125 -22.21 34.35 -42.71
N GLU A 126 -22.64 33.33 -41.95
CA GLU A 126 -23.83 33.40 -41.10
C GLU A 126 -23.51 33.98 -39.71
N ASN A 127 -24.37 34.89 -39.23
CA ASN A 127 -24.29 35.40 -37.86
C ASN A 127 -24.77 34.31 -36.88
N VAL A 128 -23.87 33.75 -36.08
CA VAL A 128 -24.17 32.61 -35.18
C VAL A 128 -24.94 33.10 -33.96
N SER A 129 -26.20 32.69 -33.81
CA SER A 129 -27.00 32.89 -32.59
C SER A 129 -27.08 31.61 -31.78
N ILE A 130 -27.10 31.72 -30.44
CA ILE A 130 -27.23 30.59 -29.50
C ILE A 130 -28.42 29.68 -29.82
N LYS A 131 -29.51 30.26 -30.37
CA LYS A 131 -30.72 29.53 -30.73
C LYS A 131 -30.51 28.56 -31.91
N LYS A 132 -29.71 28.97 -32.91
CA LYS A 132 -29.35 28.14 -34.09
C LYS A 132 -28.43 26.98 -33.69
N LEU A 133 -27.56 27.17 -32.69
CA LEU A 133 -26.70 26.12 -32.13
C LEU A 133 -27.50 25.02 -31.41
N MET A 134 -28.56 25.40 -30.67
CA MET A 134 -29.42 24.43 -29.98
C MET A 134 -30.25 23.56 -30.92
N GLU A 135 -30.56 24.03 -32.14
CA GLU A 135 -31.33 23.28 -33.13
C GLU A 135 -30.50 22.20 -33.86
N LEU A 136 -29.17 22.36 -33.92
CA LEU A 136 -28.24 21.40 -34.53
C LEU A 136 -27.89 20.19 -33.62
N ASN A 137 -28.50 20.12 -32.43
CA ASN A 137 -28.25 19.09 -31.41
C ASN A 137 -29.48 18.21 -31.14
N LYS A 138 -30.47 18.24 -32.04
CA LYS A 138 -31.59 17.28 -32.13
C LYS A 138 -31.33 16.28 -33.25
#